data_AF-A0A6G0VSY3-F1
#
_entry.id   AF-A0A6G0VSY3-F1
#
_cell.length_a   1.000
_cell.length_b   1.000
_cell.length_c   1.000
_cell.angle_alpha   90.00
_cell.angle_beta   90.00
_cell.angle_gamma   90.00
#
_symmetry.space_group_name_H-M   'P 1'
#
loop_
_entity.id
_entity.type
_entity.pdbx_description
1 polymer ?
#
loop_
_entity_poly.entity_id
_entity_poly.type
_entity_poly.pdbx_seq_one_letter_code
_entity_poly.pdbx_strand_id
1 'polypeptide(L)'
;MIFLEEYQKYPCLWDKSLDEYRNRVKRDHAEEMLLQFSKMPTIKELRQKIRNIRCTYNQEVSKIKKSMVTGSGSSTVYKPKLSWFSLADSFLKTNNDGVYKPDTNLVSIILDILLKIKEFTLSYFNYLYTVINL
;
A
#
# COMPACT_ATOMS: atom_id res chain seq x y z
N MET A 1 4.06 -6.22 21.78
CA MET A 1 3.33 -7.50 21.58
C MET A 1 4.06 -8.23 20.48
N ILE A 2 4.81 -9.28 20.82
CA ILE A 2 5.84 -9.91 19.97
C ILE A 2 5.34 -10.24 18.55
N PHE A 3 4.10 -10.73 18.40
CA PHE A 3 3.55 -11.07 17.09
C PHE A 3 3.45 -9.87 16.13
N LEU A 4 2.99 -8.71 16.61
CA LEU A 4 2.76 -7.55 15.74
C LEU A 4 4.08 -6.93 15.28
N GLU A 5 5.10 -6.97 16.14
CA GLU A 5 6.48 -6.56 15.85
C GLU A 5 7.10 -7.45 14.75
N GLU A 6 6.87 -8.76 14.82
CA GLU A 6 7.34 -9.69 13.79
C GLU A 6 6.56 -9.52 12.48
N TYR A 7 5.22 -9.39 12.55
CA TYR A 7 4.38 -9.17 11.38
C TYR A 7 4.78 -7.91 10.58
N GLN A 8 5.16 -6.82 11.27
CA GLN A 8 5.59 -5.58 10.62
C GLN A 8 6.77 -5.80 9.67
N LYS A 9 7.67 -6.76 9.96
CA LYS A 9 8.87 -7.05 9.16
C LYS A 9 8.59 -7.65 7.79
N TYR A 10 7.35 -8.01 7.49
CA TYR A 10 6.94 -8.59 6.21
C TYR A 10 5.99 -7.66 5.43
N PRO A 11 6.49 -6.56 4.81
CA PRO A 11 5.67 -5.62 4.04
C PRO A 11 4.79 -6.26 2.97
N CYS A 12 5.26 -7.32 2.32
CA CYS A 12 4.46 -8.07 1.34
C CYS A 12 3.14 -8.64 1.90
N LEU A 13 2.97 -8.72 3.23
CA LEU A 13 1.74 -9.18 3.88
C LEU A 13 0.77 -8.05 4.26
N TRP A 14 1.18 -6.78 4.17
CA TRP A 14 0.36 -5.67 4.66
C TRP A 14 0.41 -4.40 3.82
N ASP A 15 1.51 -4.12 3.13
CA ASP A 15 1.67 -2.92 2.32
C ASP A 15 1.09 -3.16 0.92
N LYS A 16 -0.13 -2.66 0.68
CA LYS A 16 -0.83 -2.81 -0.62
C LYS A 16 -0.12 -2.11 -1.78
N SER A 17 0.87 -1.30 -1.44
CA SER A 17 1.53 -0.40 -2.36
C SER A 17 2.79 -0.99 -2.98
N LEU A 18 3.23 -2.15 -2.49
CA LEU A 18 4.32 -2.95 -3.02
C LEU A 18 3.81 -3.96 -4.04
N ASP A 19 4.57 -4.17 -5.11
CA ASP A 19 4.27 -5.23 -6.09
C ASP A 19 4.32 -6.62 -5.44
N GLU A 20 5.17 -6.80 -4.42
CA GLU A 20 5.24 -8.03 -3.65
C GLU A 20 3.94 -8.41 -2.96
N TYR A 21 3.07 -7.44 -2.65
CA TYR A 21 1.77 -7.71 -2.05
C TYR A 21 0.84 -8.52 -2.97
N ARG A 22 1.01 -8.36 -4.28
CA ARG A 22 0.27 -9.14 -5.30
C ARG A 22 1.01 -10.44 -5.66
N ASN A 23 2.29 -10.57 -5.32
CA ASN A 23 3.08 -11.76 -5.59
C ASN A 23 2.77 -12.87 -4.57
N ARG A 24 2.05 -13.89 -5.03
CA ARG A 24 1.66 -15.03 -4.19
C ARG A 24 2.85 -15.79 -3.61
N VAL A 25 3.89 -16.04 -4.40
CA VAL A 25 5.06 -16.82 -3.97
C VAL A 25 5.78 -16.11 -2.81
N LYS A 26 6.02 -14.80 -2.94
CA LYS A 26 6.64 -14.02 -1.86
C LYS A 26 5.78 -13.98 -0.60
N ARG A 27 4.46 -13.91 -0.76
CA ARG A 27 3.52 -13.93 0.37
C ARG A 27 3.47 -15.28 1.08
N ASP A 28 3.38 -16.39 0.34
CA ASP A 28 3.35 -17.73 0.92
C ASP A 28 4.65 -17.97 1.73
N HIS A 29 5.82 -17.57 1.18
CA HIS A 29 7.09 -17.64 1.91
C HIS A 29 7.12 -16.77 3.18
N ALA A 30 6.64 -15.52 3.10
CA ALA A 30 6.58 -14.65 4.28
C ALA A 30 5.62 -15.16 5.36
N GLU A 31 4.50 -15.78 4.96
CA GLU A 31 3.56 -16.41 5.90
C GLU A 31 4.19 -17.64 6.59
N GLU A 32 4.98 -18.44 5.87
CA GLU A 32 5.74 -19.55 6.46
C GLU A 32 6.74 -19.06 7.51
N MET A 33 7.51 -18.02 7.17
CA MET A 33 8.48 -17.42 8.11
C MET A 33 7.77 -16.87 9.35
N LEU A 34 6.68 -16.11 9.16
CA LEU A 34 5.91 -15.56 10.28
C LEU A 34 5.23 -16.66 11.12
N LEU A 35 4.81 -17.77 10.50
CA LEU A 35 4.19 -18.90 11.21
C LEU A 35 5.15 -19.46 12.26
N GLN A 36 6.42 -19.63 11.92
CA GLN A 36 7.47 -20.16 12.81
C GLN A 36 7.59 -19.34 14.12
N PHE A 37 7.39 -18.02 14.06
CA PHE A 37 7.42 -17.15 15.23
C PHE A 37 6.07 -17.08 15.98
N SER A 38 4.96 -17.23 15.26
CA SER A 38 3.61 -16.99 15.80
C SER A 38 3.11 -18.05 16.79
N LYS A 39 3.81 -19.21 16.88
CA LYS A 39 3.38 -20.42 17.61
C LYS A 39 1.98 -20.93 17.21
N MET A 40 1.48 -20.51 16.04
CA MET A 40 0.20 -21.01 15.53
C MET A 40 0.41 -22.33 14.81
N PRO A 41 -0.55 -23.27 14.92
CA PRO A 41 -0.45 -24.58 14.30
C PRO A 41 -0.58 -24.56 12.77
N THR A 42 -1.26 -23.57 12.19
CA THR A 42 -1.52 -23.55 10.74
C THR A 42 -1.44 -22.15 10.12
N ILE A 43 -1.10 -22.10 8.83
CA ILE A 43 -1.18 -20.88 8.00
C ILE A 43 -2.60 -20.29 8.00
N LYS A 44 -3.63 -21.13 8.08
CA LYS A 44 -5.03 -20.68 8.15
C LYS A 44 -5.28 -19.81 9.39
N GLU A 45 -4.80 -20.26 10.55
CA GLU A 45 -4.93 -19.50 11.80
C GLU A 45 -4.09 -18.22 11.79
N LEU A 46 -2.88 -18.28 11.21
CA LEU A 46 -2.04 -17.10 10.99
C LEU A 46 -2.77 -16.03 10.16
N ARG A 47 -3.31 -16.44 9.00
CA ARG A 47 -4.10 -15.56 8.13
C ARG A 47 -5.31 -14.99 8.85
N GLN A 48 -5.98 -15.79 9.69
CA GLN A 48 -7.11 -15.33 10.50
C GLN A 48 -6.67 -14.30 11.55
N LYS A 49 -5.52 -14.49 12.22
CA LYS A 49 -4.98 -13.50 13.17
C LYS A 49 -4.67 -12.18 12.48
N ILE A 50 -4.00 -12.23 11.33
CA ILE A 50 -3.67 -11.05 10.51
C ILE A 50 -4.96 -10.33 10.09
N ARG A 51 -5.97 -11.08 9.63
CA ARG A 51 -7.28 -10.51 9.29
C ARG A 51 -7.91 -9.81 10.48
N ASN A 52 -7.95 -10.46 11.65
CA ASN A 52 -8.54 -9.89 12.86
C ASN A 52 -7.85 -8.57 13.27
N ILE A 53 -6.50 -8.53 13.26
CA ILE A 53 -5.74 -7.31 13.55
C ILE A 53 -6.14 -6.17 12.61
N ARG A 54 -6.16 -6.42 11.29
CA ARG A 54 -6.52 -5.39 10.30
C ARG A 54 -7.97 -4.94 10.45
N CYS A 55 -8.90 -5.86 10.70
CA CYS A 55 -10.31 -5.54 10.94
C CYS A 55 -10.47 -4.63 12.17
N THR A 56 -9.86 -5.00 13.30
CA THR A 56 -9.91 -4.20 14.53
C THR A 56 -9.25 -2.84 14.33
N TYR A 57 -8.06 -2.79 13.71
CA TYR A 57 -7.39 -1.53 13.38
C TYR A 57 -8.27 -0.60 12.54
N ASN A 58 -8.89 -1.10 11.47
CA ASN A 58 -9.75 -0.29 10.60
C ASN A 58 -11.01 0.20 11.32
N GLN A 59 -11.55 -0.58 12.26
CA GLN A 59 -12.66 -0.13 13.11
C GLN A 59 -12.24 1.02 14.02
N GLU A 60 -11.07 0.94 14.64
CA GLU A 60 -10.51 2.02 15.46
C GLU A 60 -10.26 3.29 14.63
N VAL A 61 -9.62 3.17 13.45
CA VAL A 61 -9.44 4.29 12.52
C VAL A 61 -10.77 4.92 12.13
N SER A 62 -11.81 4.11 11.91
CA SER A 62 -13.15 4.61 11.60
C SER A 62 -13.76 5.40 12.76
N LYS A 63 -13.55 4.98 14.01
CA LYS A 63 -13.99 5.73 15.20
C LYS A 63 -13.26 7.07 15.33
N ILE A 64 -11.94 7.07 15.09
CA ILE A 64 -11.12 8.29 15.05
C ILE A 64 -11.69 9.26 14.01
N LYS A 65 -11.84 8.81 12.76
CA LYS A 65 -12.39 9.63 11.66
C LYS A 65 -13.78 10.17 11.98
N LYS A 66 -14.68 9.33 12.53
CA LYS A 66 -16.03 9.76 12.93
C LYS A 66 -15.99 10.84 14.02
N SER A 67 -15.12 10.72 15.01
CA SER A 67 -14.99 11.71 16.08
C SER A 67 -14.49 13.08 15.59
N MET A 68 -13.80 13.13 14.45
CA MET A 68 -13.33 14.37 13.83
C MET A 68 -14.42 15.07 13.00
N VAL A 69 -15.34 14.31 12.41
CA VAL A 69 -16.37 14.85 11.49
C VAL A 69 -17.57 15.44 12.23
N THR A 70 -17.93 14.95 13.41
CA THR A 70 -19.20 15.29 14.09
C THR A 70 -19.25 16.68 14.77
N GLY A 71 -18.45 17.65 14.34
CA GLY A 71 -18.55 19.05 14.81
C GLY A 71 -18.40 19.25 16.33
N SER A 72 -17.88 18.26 17.04
CA SER A 72 -17.70 18.29 18.49
C SER A 72 -16.41 19.05 18.78
N GLY A 73 -16.52 20.36 19.01
CA GLY A 73 -15.37 21.28 19.08
C GLY A 73 -14.20 20.74 19.89
N SER A 74 -13.07 20.47 19.22
CA SER A 74 -11.68 20.25 19.68
C SER A 74 -11.39 19.40 20.93
N SER A 75 -12.37 18.96 21.70
CA SER A 75 -12.18 18.52 23.09
C SER A 75 -12.29 17.01 23.29
N THR A 76 -12.77 16.25 22.28
CA THR A 76 -13.02 14.80 22.44
C THR A 76 -12.72 13.96 21.20
N VAL A 77 -11.60 14.21 20.51
CA VAL A 77 -11.11 13.26 19.49
C VAL A 77 -10.93 11.88 20.13
N TYR A 78 -11.55 10.86 19.54
CA TYR A 78 -11.48 9.50 20.04
C TYR A 78 -10.03 9.01 20.02
N LYS A 79 -9.57 8.47 21.16
CA LYS A 79 -8.26 7.84 21.30
C LYS A 79 -8.43 6.33 21.45
N PRO A 80 -7.87 5.52 20.54
CA PRO A 80 -7.86 4.07 20.68
C PRO A 80 -7.24 3.64 22.00
N LYS A 81 -7.88 2.68 22.67
CA LYS A 81 -7.42 2.14 23.97
C LYS A 81 -6.54 0.89 23.84
N LEU A 82 -6.38 0.39 22.61
CA LEU A 82 -5.62 -0.83 22.35
C LEU A 82 -4.12 -0.52 22.48
N SER A 83 -3.43 -1.21 23.38
CA SER A 83 -2.00 -1.01 23.64
C SER A 83 -1.12 -1.22 22.41
N TRP A 84 -1.57 -2.03 21.45
CA TRP A 84 -0.87 -2.30 20.21
C TRP A 84 -1.26 -1.36 19.05
N PHE A 85 -2.24 -0.48 19.24
CA PHE A 85 -2.74 0.39 18.16
C PHE A 85 -1.64 1.27 17.58
N SER A 86 -0.84 1.92 18.44
CA SER A 86 0.25 2.80 17.98
C SER A 86 1.27 2.05 17.11
N LEU A 87 1.59 0.80 17.46
CA LEU A 87 2.47 -0.03 16.65
C LEU A 87 1.82 -0.39 15.30
N ALA A 88 0.57 -0.84 15.30
CA ALA A 88 -0.16 -1.12 14.07
C ALA A 88 -0.28 0.11 13.16
N ASP A 89 -0.55 1.28 13.75
CA ASP A 89 -0.71 2.54 13.04
C ASP A 89 0.59 2.99 12.36
N SER A 90 1.75 2.68 12.96
CA SER A 90 3.06 3.04 12.39
C SER A 90 3.28 2.52 10.96
N PHE A 91 2.63 1.40 10.59
CA PHE A 91 2.81 0.77 9.29
C PHE A 91 1.50 0.53 8.52
N LEU A 92 0.36 0.27 9.17
CA LEU A 92 -0.92 0.02 8.48
C LEU A 92 -1.59 1.28 7.95
N LYS A 93 -1.28 2.47 8.50
CA LYS A 93 -1.92 3.74 8.10
C LYS A 93 -1.72 4.07 6.61
N THR A 94 -0.58 3.67 6.04
CA THR A 94 -0.24 3.93 4.62
C THR A 94 -1.26 3.34 3.65
N ASN A 95 -2.02 2.32 4.08
CA ASN A 95 -3.07 1.71 3.27
C ASN A 95 -4.39 2.49 3.28
N ASN A 96 -4.58 3.38 4.25
CA ASN A 96 -5.82 4.11 4.51
C ASN A 96 -5.75 5.59 4.10
N ASP A 97 -4.56 6.09 3.81
CA ASP A 97 -4.30 7.50 3.48
C ASP A 97 -4.64 7.85 2.02
N GLY A 98 -5.14 6.88 1.23
CA GLY A 98 -5.64 7.13 -0.11
C GLY A 98 -4.58 7.69 -1.07
N VAL A 99 -3.29 7.48 -0.78
CA VAL A 99 -2.20 7.91 -1.65
C VAL A 99 -2.38 7.22 -2.99
N TYR A 100 -2.83 7.99 -3.99
CA TYR A 100 -2.90 7.57 -5.38
C TYR A 100 -1.50 7.14 -5.81
N LYS A 101 -1.34 5.85 -6.10
CA LYS A 101 -0.15 5.33 -6.76
C LYS A 101 -0.52 5.04 -8.20
N PRO A 102 0.10 5.73 -9.18
CA PRO A 102 -0.17 5.43 -10.57
C PRO A 102 0.22 3.97 -10.81
N ASP A 103 -0.67 3.24 -11.48
CA ASP A 103 -0.42 1.86 -11.87
C ASP A 103 0.88 1.84 -12.67
N THR A 104 1.87 1.05 -12.27
CA THR A 104 3.19 1.01 -12.90
C THR A 104 3.10 0.68 -14.40
N ASN A 105 2.08 -0.09 -14.78
CA ASN A 105 1.71 -0.34 -16.17
C ASN A 105 1.19 0.90 -16.92
N LEU A 106 0.47 1.80 -16.26
CA LEU A 106 0.03 3.06 -16.89
C LEU A 106 1.22 4.01 -17.07
N VAL A 107 2.14 4.05 -16.11
CA VAL A 107 3.36 4.86 -16.22
C VAL A 107 4.24 4.39 -17.38
N SER A 108 4.41 3.08 -17.56
CA SER A 108 5.14 2.53 -18.71
C SER A 108 4.43 2.84 -20.03
N ILE A 109 3.10 2.66 -20.10
CA ILE A 109 2.31 3.01 -21.30
C ILE A 109 2.43 4.51 -21.65
N ILE A 110 2.37 5.40 -20.64
CA ILE A 110 2.51 6.84 -20.86
C ILE A 110 3.91 7.18 -21.38
N LEU A 111 4.96 6.59 -20.81
CA LEU A 111 6.33 6.76 -21.30
C LEU A 111 6.49 6.30 -22.76
N ASP A 112 5.92 5.16 -23.11
CA ASP A 112 5.96 4.63 -24.48
C ASP A 112 5.23 5.54 -25.48
N ILE A 113 4.09 6.11 -25.08
CA ILE A 113 3.34 7.08 -25.90
C ILE A 113 4.14 8.37 -26.06
N LEU A 114 4.74 8.90 -24.99
CA LEU A 114 5.54 10.12 -25.05
C LEU A 114 6.77 9.96 -25.93
N LEU A 115 7.41 8.79 -25.90
CA LEU A 115 8.51 8.44 -26.80
C LEU A 115 8.06 8.45 -28.27
N LYS A 116 6.94 7.80 -28.59
CA LYS A 116 6.39 7.80 -29.95
C LYS A 116 6.02 9.19 -30.46
N ILE A 117 5.45 10.05 -29.60
CA ILE A 117 5.14 11.44 -29.96
C ILE A 117 6.44 12.20 -30.27
N LYS A 118 7.48 12.02 -29.45
CA LYS A 118 8.78 12.66 -29.66
C LYS A 118 9.44 12.21 -30.96
N GLU A 119 9.35 10.93 -31.31
CA GLU A 119 9.85 10.42 -32.59
C GLU A 119 9.09 11.01 -33.78
N PHE A 120 7.77 11.11 -33.68
CA PHE A 120 6.93 11.70 -34.72
C PHE A 120 7.25 13.18 -34.96
N THR A 121 7.43 13.97 -33.89
CA THR A 121 7.77 15.39 -34.02
C THR A 121 9.17 15.60 -34.59
N LEU A 122 10.14 14.77 -34.22
CA LEU A 122 11.49 14.80 -34.78
C LEU A 122 11.49 14.48 -36.28
N SER A 123 10.73 13.44 -36.66
CA SER A 123 10.55 13.04 -38.05
C SER A 123 9.96 14.17 -38.90
N TYR A 124 8.90 14.81 -38.39
CA TYR A 124 8.27 15.95 -39.07
C TYR A 124 9.20 17.15 -39.21
N PHE A 125 9.97 17.48 -38.18
CA PHE A 125 10.95 18.56 -38.22
C PHE A 125 12.05 18.28 -39.27
N ASN A 126 12.60 17.07 -39.28
CA ASN A 126 13.62 16.68 -40.26
C ASN A 126 13.09 16.72 -41.70
N TYR A 127 11.84 16.30 -41.91
CA TYR A 127 11.18 16.40 -43.20
C TYR A 127 11.08 17.85 -43.67
N LEU A 128 10.56 18.75 -42.83
CA LEU A 128 10.46 20.17 -43.15
C LEU A 128 11.82 20.79 -43.43
N TYR A 129 12.84 20.48 -42.62
CA TYR A 129 14.20 20.96 -42.82
C TYR A 129 14.77 20.51 -44.17
N THR A 130 14.52 19.25 -44.56
CA THR A 130 14.95 18.71 -45.85
C THR A 130 14.27 19.43 -47.01
N VAL A 131 12.94 19.65 -46.92
CA VAL A 131 12.16 20.32 -47.96
C VAL A 131 12.53 21.80 -48.12
N ILE A 132 12.87 22.50 -47.02
CA ILE A 132 13.23 23.92 -47.07
C ILE A 132 14.64 24.15 -47.63
N ASN A 133 15.56 23.21 -47.42
CA ASN A 133 16.96 23.32 -47.85
C ASN A 133 17.25 22.61 -49.20
N LEU A 134 16.20 22.31 -49.98
CA LEU A 134 16.22 21.77 -51.35
C LEU A 134 15.99 22.91 -52.35
#